data_AF-A0A956U6N2-F1
#
_entry.id   AF-A0A956U6N2-F1
#
_cell.length_a   1.000
_cell.length_b   1.000
_cell.length_c   1.000
_cell.angle_alpha   90.00
_cell.angle_beta   90.00
_cell.angle_gamma   90.00
#
_symmetry.space_group_name_H-M   'P 1'
#
loop_
_entity.id
_entity.type
_entity.pdbx_description
1 polymer ?
#
loop_
_entity_poly.entity_id
_entity_poly.type
_entity_poly.pdbx_seq_one_letter_code
_entity_poly.pdbx_strand_id
1 'polypeptide(L)'
;MTFIHPDERKGIIRQLLVMAVCLFAIWQVGRSIHSSVDRQIYLHNQQLALKAGQLQAREINKELREGLTSSQSNTGIERLARERLNLAGSEEVIIRLAK
;
A
#
# COMPACT_ATOMS: atom_id res chain seq x y z
N MET A 1 -49.26 22.21 -41.92
CA MET A 1 -49.14 20.83 -41.41
C MET A 1 -48.26 20.08 -42.39
N THR A 2 -46.95 20.00 -42.15
CA THR A 2 -45.99 19.41 -43.09
C THR A 2 -46.06 17.89 -43.03
N PHE A 3 -46.54 17.28 -44.12
CA PHE A 3 -46.56 15.83 -44.29
C PHE A 3 -45.13 15.35 -44.59
N ILE A 4 -44.43 14.87 -43.57
CA ILE A 4 -43.12 14.23 -43.72
C ILE A 4 -43.32 12.85 -44.36
N HIS A 5 -42.73 12.66 -45.55
CA HIS A 5 -42.80 11.40 -46.30
C HIS A 5 -42.16 10.26 -45.48
N PRO A 6 -42.70 9.02 -45.54
CA PRO A 6 -42.24 7.90 -44.72
C PRO A 6 -40.77 7.54 -44.93
N ASP A 7 -40.19 7.84 -46.09
CA ASP A 7 -38.77 7.58 -46.36
C ASP A 7 -37.82 8.61 -45.71
N GLU A 8 -38.25 9.86 -45.57
CA GLU A 8 -37.50 10.88 -44.81
C GLU A 8 -37.45 10.56 -43.32
N ARG A 9 -38.54 9.99 -42.77
CA ARG A 9 -38.57 9.56 -41.36
C ARG A 9 -37.54 8.48 -41.06
N LYS A 10 -37.34 7.52 -41.98
CA LYS A 10 -36.33 6.46 -41.83
C LYS A 10 -34.91 7.03 -41.81
N GLY A 11 -34.63 8.04 -42.63
CA GLY A 11 -33.36 8.75 -42.64
C GLY A 11 -33.07 9.46 -41.31
N ILE A 12 -34.06 10.17 -40.77
CA ILE A 12 -33.94 10.89 -39.49
C ILE A 12 -33.72 9.92 -38.33
N ILE A 13 -34.47 8.81 -38.26
CA ILE A 13 -34.30 7.80 -37.21
C ILE A 13 -32.89 7.20 -37.24
N ARG A 14 -32.37 6.91 -38.44
CA ARG A 14 -31.00 6.41 -38.59
C ARG A 14 -29.97 7.43 -38.10
N GLN A 15 -30.13 8.71 -38.44
CA GLN A 15 -29.23 9.77 -37.98
C GLN A 15 -29.25 9.94 -36.46
N LEU A 16 -30.44 9.89 -35.84
CA LEU A 16 -30.58 9.93 -34.38
C LEU A 16 -29.91 8.74 -33.70
N LEU A 17 -30.03 7.54 -34.26
CA LEU A 17 -29.34 6.34 -33.75
C LEU A 17 -27.81 6.49 -33.84
N VAL A 18 -27.29 6.97 -34.97
CA VAL A 18 -25.85 7.21 -35.13
C VAL A 18 -25.36 8.25 -34.13
N MET A 19 -26.10 9.35 -33.95
CA MET A 19 -25.77 10.38 -32.97
C MET A 19 -25.77 9.84 -31.54
N ALA A 20 -26.76 9.03 -31.17
CA ALA A 20 -26.85 8.40 -29.86
C ALA A 20 -25.65 7.48 -29.59
N VAL A 21 -25.24 6.67 -30.57
CA VAL A 21 -24.08 5.79 -30.46
C VAL A 21 -22.78 6.60 -30.32
N CYS A 22 -22.61 7.67 -31.11
CA CYS A 22 -21.44 8.54 -31.00
C CYS A 22 -21.35 9.22 -29.61
N LEU A 23 -22.46 9.73 -29.09
CA LEU A 23 -22.49 10.33 -27.74
C LEU A 23 -22.17 9.29 -26.66
N PHE A 24 -22.69 8.07 -26.79
CA PHE A 24 -22.38 6.98 -25.88
C PHE A 24 -20.90 6.60 -25.92
N ALA A 25 -20.28 6.58 -27.10
CA ALA A 25 -18.86 6.31 -27.25
C ALA A 25 -17.99 7.38 -26.55
N ILE A 26 -18.33 8.67 -26.73
CA ILE A 26 -17.62 9.77 -26.04
C ILE A 26 -17.74 9.63 -24.53
N TRP A 27 -18.95 9.32 -24.03
CA TRP A 27 -19.17 9.10 -22.61
C TRP A 27 -18.36 7.92 -22.05
N GLN A 28 -18.29 6.79 -22.79
CA GLN A 28 -17.47 5.63 -22.40
C GLN A 28 -15.99 5.98 -22.29
N VAL A 29 -15.46 6.76 -23.24
CA VAL A 29 -14.06 7.22 -23.21
C VAL A 29 -13.81 8.09 -21.98
N GLY A 30 -14.70 9.04 -21.70
CA GLY A 30 -14.60 9.88 -20.51
C GLY A 30 -14.59 9.07 -19.20
N ARG A 31 -15.51 8.11 -19.08
CA ARG A 31 -15.58 7.17 -17.94
C ARG A 31 -14.29 6.36 -17.80
N SER A 32 -13.75 5.85 -18.91
CA SER A 32 -12.51 5.06 -18.91
C SER A 32 -11.30 5.87 -18.46
N ILE A 33 -11.20 7.14 -18.88
CA ILE A 33 -10.11 8.04 -18.45
C ILE A 33 -10.21 8.31 -16.96
N HIS A 34 -11.40 8.68 -16.47
CA HIS A 34 -11.61 8.94 -15.04
C HIS A 34 -11.20 7.73 -14.18
N SER A 35 -11.68 6.53 -14.55
CA SER A 35 -11.32 5.30 -13.84
C SER A 35 -9.82 5.00 -13.87
N SER A 36 -9.14 5.36 -14.96
CA SER A 36 -7.69 5.19 -15.08
C SER A 36 -6.92 6.14 -14.15
N VAL A 37 -7.36 7.40 -14.07
CA VAL A 37 -6.77 8.41 -13.17
C VAL A 37 -6.94 8.00 -11.71
N ASP A 38 -8.15 7.59 -11.30
CA ASP A 38 -8.41 7.13 -9.93
C ASP A 38 -7.48 5.97 -9.54
N ARG A 39 -7.31 5.01 -10.45
CA ARG A 39 -6.41 3.88 -10.25
C ARG A 39 -4.96 4.33 -10.11
N GLN A 40 -4.50 5.29 -10.92
CA GLN A 40 -3.13 5.80 -10.82
C GLN A 40 -2.88 6.51 -9.49
N ILE A 41 -3.83 7.33 -9.03
CA ILE A 41 -3.75 8.00 -7.72
C ILE A 41 -3.69 6.95 -6.60
N TYR A 42 -4.54 5.93 -6.67
CA TYR A 42 -4.55 4.85 -5.70
C TYR A 42 -3.21 4.09 -5.65
N LEU A 43 -2.68 3.70 -6.80
CA LEU A 43 -1.37 3.02 -6.89
C LEU A 43 -0.23 3.89 -6.40
N HIS A 44 -0.26 5.19 -6.70
CA HIS A 44 0.75 6.13 -6.22
C HIS A 44 0.74 6.23 -4.69
N ASN A 45 -0.45 6.34 -4.08
CA ASN A 45 -0.59 6.37 -2.63
C ASN A 45 -0.09 5.07 -1.99
N GLN A 46 -0.39 3.91 -2.59
CA GLN A 46 0.15 2.62 -2.12
C GLN A 46 1.68 2.57 -2.21
N GLN A 47 2.26 3.08 -3.30
CA GLN A 47 3.71 3.14 -3.48
C GLN A 47 4.37 4.01 -2.40
N LEU A 48 3.78 5.15 -2.06
CA LEU A 48 4.26 6.00 -0.97
C LEU A 48 4.21 5.28 0.38
N ALA A 49 3.10 4.62 0.69
CA ALA A 49 2.95 3.84 1.92
C ALA A 49 3.98 2.69 1.99
N LEU A 50 4.19 1.96 0.89
CA LEU A 50 5.20 0.91 0.80
C LEU A 50 6.62 1.46 1.01
N LYS A 51 6.94 2.61 0.43
CA LYS A 51 8.24 3.25 0.60
C LYS A 51 8.49 3.67 2.05
N ALA A 52 7.47 4.20 2.72
CA ALA A 52 7.54 4.53 4.14
C ALA A 52 7.75 3.27 5.00
N GLY A 53 6.98 2.20 4.75
CA GLY A 53 7.15 0.92 5.45
C GLY A 53 8.52 0.28 5.21
N GLN A 54 9.06 0.37 3.99
CA GLN A 54 10.42 -0.11 3.69
C GLN A 54 11.49 0.68 4.44
N LEU A 55 11.33 2.00 4.59
CA LEU A 55 12.24 2.82 5.37
C LEU A 55 12.22 2.40 6.84
N GLN A 56 11.03 2.27 7.42
CA GLN A 56 10.85 1.82 8.80
C GLN A 56 11.45 0.42 9.03
N ALA A 57 11.21 -0.52 8.11
CA ALA A 57 11.80 -1.85 8.19
C ALA A 57 13.33 -1.85 8.10
N ARG A 58 13.92 -0.92 7.32
CA ARG A 58 15.38 -0.74 7.26
C ARG A 58 15.94 -0.16 8.56
N GLU A 59 15.26 0.81 9.16
CA GLU A 59 15.64 1.39 10.44
C GLU A 59 15.61 0.34 11.55
N ILE A 60 14.51 -0.42 11.67
CA ILE A 60 14.39 -1.51 12.64
C ILE A 60 15.47 -2.58 12.42
N ASN A 61 15.74 -2.96 11.16
CA ASN A 61 16.83 -3.90 10.88
C ASN A 61 18.20 -3.36 11.28
N LYS A 62 18.44 -2.06 11.10
CA LYS A 62 19.67 -1.42 11.53
C LYS A 62 19.79 -1.44 13.05
N GLU A 63 18.73 -1.07 13.77
CA GLU A 63 18.70 -1.11 15.23
C GLU A 63 18.90 -2.53 15.79
N LEU A 64 18.20 -3.53 15.25
CA LEU A 64 18.37 -4.92 15.63
C LEU A 64 19.79 -5.41 15.37
N ARG A 65 20.38 -5.03 14.23
CA ARG A 65 21.77 -5.38 13.91
C ARG A 65 22.74 -4.71 14.87
N GLU A 66 22.58 -3.42 15.20
CA GLU A 66 23.39 -2.72 16.19
C GLU A 66 23.23 -3.34 17.59
N GLY A 67 22.00 -3.70 17.98
CA GLY A 67 21.69 -4.41 19.22
C GLY A 67 22.33 -5.81 19.31
N LEU A 68 22.31 -6.58 18.22
CA LEU A 68 22.99 -7.87 18.14
C LEU A 68 24.51 -7.73 18.16
N THR A 69 25.05 -6.75 17.43
CA THR A 69 26.50 -6.52 17.36
C THR A 69 27.04 -6.06 18.72
N SER A 70 26.31 -5.17 19.40
CA SER A 70 26.64 -4.77 20.77
C SER A 70 26.54 -5.97 21.73
N SER A 71 25.51 -6.81 21.61
CA SER A 71 25.34 -8.03 22.44
C SER A 71 26.39 -9.12 22.17
N GLN A 72 27.02 -9.13 21.00
CA GLN A 72 28.11 -10.05 20.65
C GLN A 72 29.50 -9.55 21.09
N SER A 73 29.64 -8.27 21.45
CA SER A 73 30.89 -7.76 22.04
C SER A 73 31.07 -8.25 23.48
N ASN A 74 32.30 -8.59 23.90
CA ASN A 74 32.59 -9.02 25.28
C ASN A 74 32.06 -8.02 26.33
N THR A 75 32.07 -6.73 26.03
CA THR A 75 31.53 -5.65 26.87
C THR A 75 30.00 -5.61 26.88
N GLY A 76 29.32 -6.00 25.79
CA GLY A 76 27.87 -6.11 25.75
C GLY A 76 27.34 -7.36 26.46
N ILE A 77 28.05 -8.49 26.40
CA ILE A 77 27.76 -9.66 27.24
C ILE A 77 27.92 -9.29 28.72
N GLU A 78 28.96 -8.54 29.08
CA GLU A 78 29.18 -8.08 30.46
C GLU A 78 28.06 -7.13 30.93
N ARG A 79 27.59 -6.23 30.07
CA ARG A 79 26.46 -5.34 30.36
C ARG A 79 25.14 -6.10 30.49
N LEU A 80 24.87 -7.05 29.59
CA LEU A 80 23.67 -7.89 29.61
C LEU A 80 23.67 -8.82 30.83
N ALA A 81 24.84 -9.37 31.19
CA ALA A 81 25.03 -10.17 32.39
C ALA A 81 24.82 -9.32 33.65
N ARG A 82 25.30 -8.06 33.69
CA ARG A 82 25.03 -7.11 34.79
C ARG A 82 23.56 -6.73 34.88
N GLU A 83 22.87 -6.45 33.77
CA GLU A 83 21.42 -6.18 33.75
C GLU A 83 20.62 -7.39 34.24
N ARG A 84 20.98 -8.61 33.80
CA ARG A 84 20.36 -9.85 34.29
C ARG A 84 20.67 -10.10 35.77
N LEU A 85 21.87 -9.82 36.25
CA LEU A 85 22.23 -9.90 37.67
C LEU A 85 21.45 -8.89 38.52
N ASN A 86 21.26 -7.68 38.00
CA ASN A 86 20.57 -6.60 38.70
C ASN A 86 19.05 -6.83 38.74
N LEU A 87 18.48 -7.43 37.69
CA LEU A 87 17.08 -7.89 37.66
C LEU A 87 16.85 -9.15 38.51
N ALA A 88 17.80 -10.09 38.53
CA ALA A 88 17.74 -11.29 39.38
C ALA A 88 17.89 -10.97 40.89
N GLY A 89 18.39 -9.77 41.23
CA GLY A 89 18.54 -9.32 42.61
C GLY A 89 17.24 -9.12 43.38
N SER A 90 16.08 -9.05 42.69
CA SER A 90 14.80 -8.88 43.37
C SER A 90 13.95 -10.15 43.47
N GLU A 91 14.05 -11.15 42.57
CA GLU A 91 13.07 -12.27 42.61
C GLU A 91 13.53 -13.69 42.16
N GLU A 92 14.78 -13.99 41.76
CA GLU A 92 15.08 -15.36 41.25
C GLU A 92 16.25 -16.11 41.93
N VAL A 93 15.89 -17.28 42.50
CA VAL A 93 16.76 -18.30 43.08
C VAL A 93 17.68 -18.88 41.99
N ILE A 94 18.99 -18.65 42.12
CA ILE A 94 20.02 -19.31 41.31
C ILE A 94 20.09 -20.79 41.75
N ILE A 95 19.43 -21.68 41.02
CA ILE A 95 19.63 -23.13 41.19
C ILE A 95 21.01 -23.48 40.65
N ARG A 96 21.99 -23.59 41.55
CA ARG A 96 23.25 -24.28 41.26
C ARG A 96 22.93 -25.76 41.06
N LEU A 97 22.86 -26.22 39.81
CA LEU A 97 23.01 -27.64 39.51
C LEU A 97 24.47 -28.01 39.84
N ALA A 98 24.67 -28.55 41.04
CA ALA A 98 25.93 -29.12 41.50
C ALA A 98 25.73 -30.61 41.80
N LYS A 99 26.14 -31.46 40.85
CA LYS A 99 27.06 -32.61 40.96
C LYS A 99 26.74 -33.66 39.90
#